data_AF-A0A0D7WBY8-F1
#
_entry.id   AF-A0A0D7WBY8-F1
#
_cell.length_a   1.000
_cell.length_b   1.000
_cell.length_c   1.000
_cell.angle_alpha   90.00
_cell.angle_beta   90.00
_cell.angle_gamma   90.00
#
_symmetry.space_group_name_H-M   'P 1'
#
loop_
_entity.id
_entity.type
_entity.pdbx_description
1 polymer ?
#
loop_
_entity_poly.entity_id
_entity_poly.type
_entity_poly.pdbx_seq_one_letter_code
_entity_poly.pdbx_strand_id
1 'polypeptide(L)'
;MKIYKSDKVRFIAGLILIVIVYSWNGLFFITENQEWMKLPKLTFHLIRFGVTIVVYFIGTYHLGKIKESWMSTIWHLVHVSGLIIITSLGLFDWFIMEIPRALKSFAHNVQEILISPVLYVAMGLLNKSLNKEANT
;
A
#
# COMPACT_ATOMS: atom_id res chain seq x y z
N MET A 1 7.18 22.81 18.41
CA MET A 1 7.26 21.82 17.29
C MET A 1 8.72 21.40 17.08
N LYS A 2 9.10 20.14 17.33
CA LYS A 2 10.29 19.53 16.72
C LYS A 2 9.92 18.19 16.10
N ILE A 3 9.06 18.23 15.07
CA ILE A 3 9.31 17.32 13.96
C ILE A 3 10.67 17.76 13.46
N TYR A 4 11.72 16.98 13.68
CA TYR A 4 13.03 17.35 13.17
C TYR A 4 12.87 17.59 11.67
N LYS A 5 13.51 18.63 11.12
CA LYS A 5 13.41 18.96 9.69
C LYS A 5 13.62 17.71 8.80
N SER A 6 14.42 16.76 9.29
CA SER A 6 14.64 15.43 8.71
C SER A 6 13.38 14.55 8.63
N ASP A 7 12.56 14.45 9.68
CA ASP A 7 11.38 13.57 9.74
C ASP A 7 10.29 14.03 8.76
N LYS A 8 10.07 15.35 8.67
CA LYS A 8 9.12 15.92 7.70
C LYS A 8 9.55 15.62 6.27
N VAL A 9 10.84 15.77 5.98
CA VAL A 9 11.40 15.49 4.65
C VAL A 9 11.28 13.99 4.33
N ARG A 10 11.60 13.11 5.27
CA ARG A 10 11.45 11.65 5.12
C ARG A 10 10.01 11.25 4.86
N PHE A 11 9.06 11.82 5.61
CA PHE A 11 7.65 11.55 5.41
C PHE A 11 7.21 11.94 3.99
N ILE A 12 7.53 13.16 3.55
CA ILE A 12 7.17 13.66 2.21
C ILE A 12 7.84 12.83 1.10
N ALA A 13 9.11 12.45 1.28
CA ALA A 13 9.82 11.60 0.32
C ALA A 13 9.11 10.24 0.14
N GLY A 14 8.74 9.59 1.25
CA GLY A 14 7.97 8.35 1.20
C GLY A 14 6.62 8.53 0.51
N LEU A 15 5.89 9.62 0.80
CA LEU A 15 4.61 9.92 0.15
C LEU A 15 4.76 10.09 -1.37
N ILE A 16 5.76 10.86 -1.82
CA ILE A 16 6.02 11.06 -3.26
C ILE A 16 6.30 9.73 -3.94
N LEU A 17 7.13 8.88 -3.34
CA LEU A 17 7.43 7.55 -3.89
C LEU A 17 6.17 6.68 -3.99
N ILE A 18 5.33 6.66 -2.95
CA ILE A 18 4.06 5.90 -2.97
C ILE A 18 3.13 6.44 -4.06
N VAL A 19 3.00 7.77 -4.20
CA VAL A 19 2.17 8.39 -5.25
C VAL A 19 2.70 8.01 -6.64
N ILE A 20 4.01 8.05 -6.86
CA ILE A 20 4.60 7.65 -8.15
C ILE A 20 4.28 6.19 -8.46
N VAL A 21 4.47 5.28 -7.50
CA VAL A 21 4.18 3.85 -7.68
C VAL A 21 2.68 3.61 -7.92
N TYR A 22 1.82 4.30 -7.17
CA TYR A 22 0.37 4.22 -7.33
C TYR A 22 -0.10 4.71 -8.70
N SER A 23 0.35 5.89 -9.11
CA SER A 23 0.04 6.47 -10.42
C SER A 23 0.56 5.60 -11.56
N TRP A 24 1.79 5.06 -11.44
CA TRP A 24 2.34 4.10 -12.40
C TRP A 24 1.44 2.87 -12.50
N ASN A 25 1.06 2.26 -11.37
CA ASN A 25 0.18 1.10 -11.37
C ASN A 25 -1.17 1.40 -12.03
N GLY A 26 -1.73 2.59 -11.82
CA GLY A 26 -2.97 3.02 -12.49
C GLY A 26 -2.84 3.14 -14.00
N LEU A 27 -1.77 3.77 -14.50
CA LEU A 27 -1.58 3.97 -15.94
C LEU A 27 -1.41 2.64 -16.71
N PHE A 28 -0.68 1.68 -16.13
CA PHE A 28 -0.37 0.43 -16.81
C PHE A 28 -1.42 -0.68 -16.62
N PHE A 29 -2.17 -0.67 -15.51
CA PHE A 29 -3.05 -1.79 -15.15
C PHE A 29 -4.53 -1.43 -14.97
N ILE A 30 -4.90 -0.14 -14.95
CA ILE A 30 -6.29 0.32 -14.71
C ILE A 30 -6.91 0.99 -15.97
N THR A 31 -6.18 1.10 -17.08
CA THR A 31 -6.68 1.72 -18.31
C THR A 31 -7.76 0.87 -19.03
N GLU A 32 -8.73 1.55 -19.65
CA GLU A 32 -9.95 1.01 -20.28
C GLU A 32 -9.70 -0.09 -21.33
N ASN A 33 -8.51 -0.13 -21.94
CA ASN A 33 -8.22 -1.04 -23.03
C ASN A 33 -8.13 -2.53 -22.62
N GLN A 34 -8.16 -2.85 -21.31
CA GLN A 34 -8.13 -4.23 -20.79
C GLN A 34 -6.96 -5.08 -21.36
N GLU A 35 -5.92 -4.47 -21.93
CA GLU A 35 -4.77 -5.16 -22.55
C GLU A 35 -4.04 -6.06 -21.54
N TRP A 36 -4.15 -5.75 -20.25
CA TRP A 36 -3.67 -6.58 -19.14
C TRP A 36 -4.39 -7.95 -19.04
N MET A 37 -5.58 -8.12 -19.62
CA MET A 37 -6.21 -9.44 -19.79
C MET A 37 -5.44 -10.37 -20.74
N LYS A 38 -4.52 -9.84 -21.55
CA LYS A 38 -3.66 -10.66 -22.42
C LYS A 38 -2.45 -11.25 -21.68
N LEU A 39 -2.15 -10.76 -20.47
CA LEU A 39 -1.08 -11.32 -19.66
C LEU A 39 -1.52 -12.65 -19.04
N PRO A 40 -0.62 -13.65 -18.94
CA PRO A 40 -0.90 -14.88 -18.20
C PRO A 40 -1.35 -14.56 -16.77
N LYS A 41 -2.39 -15.26 -16.29
CA LYS A 41 -2.97 -15.06 -14.94
C LYS A 41 -1.89 -14.97 -13.85
N LEU A 42 -0.86 -15.81 -13.93
CA LEU A 42 0.25 -15.84 -12.97
C LEU A 42 1.06 -14.53 -12.97
N THR A 43 1.45 -14.04 -14.14
CA THR A 43 2.24 -12.80 -14.30
C THR A 43 1.53 -11.61 -13.65
N PHE A 44 0.22 -11.53 -13.81
CA PHE A 44 -0.58 -10.47 -13.23
C PHE A 44 -0.63 -10.50 -11.70
N HIS A 45 -0.80 -11.69 -11.10
CA HIS A 45 -0.76 -11.85 -9.65
C HIS A 45 0.63 -11.50 -9.08
N LEU A 46 1.70 -11.92 -9.77
CA LEU A 46 3.07 -11.63 -9.35
C LEU A 46 3.39 -10.13 -9.40
N ILE A 47 2.99 -9.44 -10.47
CA ILE A 47 3.21 -7.99 -10.57
C ILE A 47 2.46 -7.26 -9.46
N ARG A 48 1.17 -7.56 -9.25
CA ARG A 48 0.36 -6.93 -8.19
C ARG A 48 0.96 -7.14 -6.81
N PHE A 49 1.35 -8.38 -6.52
CA PHE A 49 2.01 -8.73 -5.27
C PHE A 49 3.34 -8.00 -5.11
N GLY A 50 4.15 -7.95 -6.17
CA GLY A 50 5.42 -7.22 -6.20
C GLY A 50 5.25 -5.72 -5.94
N VAL A 51 4.28 -5.07 -6.57
CA VAL A 51 3.98 -3.64 -6.35
C VAL A 51 3.58 -3.40 -4.89
N THR A 52 2.73 -4.25 -4.31
CA THR A 52 2.35 -4.14 -2.90
C THR A 52 3.53 -4.31 -1.97
N ILE A 53 4.44 -5.25 -2.25
CA ILE A 53 5.69 -5.40 -1.50
C ILE A 53 6.57 -4.14 -1.59
N VAL A 54 6.70 -3.56 -2.78
CA VAL A 54 7.47 -2.33 -2.98
C VAL A 54 6.90 -1.18 -2.16
N VAL A 55 5.58 -0.97 -2.21
CA VAL A 55 4.92 0.07 -1.38
C VAL A 55 5.16 -0.20 0.10
N TYR A 56 4.95 -1.44 0.54
CA TYR A 56 5.19 -1.86 1.92
C TYR A 56 6.61 -1.50 2.40
N PHE A 57 7.64 -1.78 1.59
CA PHE A 57 9.02 -1.44 1.92
C PHE A 57 9.28 0.07 1.91
N ILE A 58 8.71 0.83 0.97
CA ILE A 58 8.82 2.29 0.93
C ILE A 58 8.31 2.87 2.25
N GLY A 59 7.10 2.49 2.68
CA GLY A 59 6.54 3.00 3.92
C GLY A 59 7.29 2.51 5.16
N THR A 60 7.72 1.24 5.20
CA THR A 60 8.54 0.70 6.30
C THR A 60 9.84 1.48 6.47
N TYR A 61 10.55 1.76 5.37
CA TYR A 61 11.81 2.48 5.39
C TYR A 61 11.65 3.94 5.84
N HIS A 62 10.61 4.62 5.35
CA HIS A 62 10.40 6.04 5.64
C HIS A 62 9.76 6.26 7.02
N LEU A 63 8.78 5.44 7.42
CA LEU A 63 8.07 5.56 8.70
C LEU A 63 8.86 4.94 9.86
N GLY A 64 9.60 3.85 9.64
CA GLY A 64 10.39 3.19 10.69
C GLY A 64 11.57 4.04 11.20
N LYS A 65 11.92 5.12 10.49
CA LYS A 65 12.94 6.09 10.89
C LYS A 65 12.38 7.38 11.49
N ILE A 66 11.06 7.48 11.64
CA ILE A 66 10.37 8.61 12.29
C ILE A 66 10.22 8.28 13.77
N LYS A 67 10.29 9.30 14.63
CA LYS A 67 10.19 9.15 16.09
C LYS A 67 8.86 8.52 16.56
N GLU A 68 7.77 8.81 15.86
CA GLU A 68 6.42 8.35 16.18
C GLU A 68 6.19 6.90 15.72
N SER A 69 6.49 5.95 16.60
CA SER A 69 6.46 4.50 16.29
C SER A 69 5.07 3.97 15.89
N TRP A 70 3.98 4.59 16.36
CA TRP A 70 2.62 4.14 16.07
C TRP A 70 2.30 4.15 14.57
N MET A 71 2.88 5.10 13.80
CA MET A 71 2.69 5.17 12.35
C MET A 71 3.28 3.93 11.67
N SER A 72 4.46 3.50 12.12
CA SER A 72 5.09 2.27 11.62
C SER A 72 4.28 1.04 12.03
N THR A 73 3.75 0.98 13.26
CA THR A 73 2.90 -0.13 13.72
C THR A 73 1.64 -0.28 12.88
N ILE A 74 0.91 0.81 12.62
CA ILE A 74 -0.29 0.77 11.76
C ILE A 74 0.08 0.37 10.34
N TRP A 75 1.18 0.90 9.82
CA TRP A 75 1.67 0.54 8.49
C TRP A 75 1.90 -0.97 8.35
N HIS A 76 2.64 -1.57 9.29
CA HIS A 76 2.88 -3.01 9.31
C HIS A 76 1.61 -3.81 9.47
N LEU A 77 0.73 -3.43 10.41
CA LEU A 77 -0.51 -4.15 10.67
C LEU A 77 -1.40 -4.23 9.42
N VAL A 78 -1.61 -3.09 8.75
CA VAL A 78 -2.45 -3.04 7.55
C VAL A 78 -1.80 -3.79 6.38
N HIS A 79 -0.50 -3.63 6.17
CA HIS A 79 0.17 -4.27 5.03
C HIS A 79 0.35 -5.77 5.21
N VAL A 80 0.74 -6.24 6.39
CA VAL A 80 0.93 -7.67 6.65
C VAL A 80 -0.42 -8.39 6.58
N SER A 81 -1.47 -7.84 7.17
CA SER A 81 -2.81 -8.45 7.07
C SER A 81 -3.33 -8.47 5.63
N GLY A 82 -3.19 -7.37 4.90
CA GLY A 82 -3.56 -7.30 3.50
C GLY A 82 -2.76 -8.26 2.60
N LEU A 83 -1.44 -8.36 2.81
CA LEU A 83 -0.57 -9.32 2.12
C LEU A 83 -1.02 -10.76 2.37
N ILE A 84 -1.32 -11.12 3.62
CA ILE A 84 -1.84 -12.45 3.96
C ILE A 84 -3.15 -12.74 3.21
N ILE A 85 -4.07 -11.77 3.13
CA ILE A 85 -5.35 -11.92 2.42
C ILE A 85 -5.11 -12.17 0.93
N ILE A 86 -4.34 -11.31 0.25
CA ILE A 86 -4.14 -11.44 -1.20
C ILE A 86 -3.31 -12.69 -1.56
N THR A 87 -2.32 -13.05 -0.73
CA THR A 87 -1.53 -14.28 -0.94
C THR A 87 -2.40 -15.51 -0.73
N SER A 88 -3.23 -15.56 0.31
CA SER A 88 -4.11 -16.70 0.57
C SER A 88 -5.10 -16.92 -0.58
N LEU A 89 -5.73 -15.84 -1.07
CA LEU A 89 -6.65 -15.90 -2.20
C LEU A 89 -5.94 -16.28 -3.51
N GLY A 90 -4.74 -15.75 -3.75
CA GLY A 90 -3.94 -16.09 -4.93
C GLY A 90 -3.46 -17.55 -4.93
N LEU A 91 -3.02 -18.06 -3.77
CA LEU A 91 -2.65 -19.46 -3.62
C LEU A 91 -3.86 -20.39 -3.78
N PHE A 92 -5.01 -20.01 -3.24
CA PHE A 92 -6.24 -20.79 -3.39
C PHE A 92 -6.72 -20.84 -4.85
N ASP A 93 -6.72 -19.70 -5.57
CA ASP A 93 -7.06 -19.62 -7.00
C ASP A 93 -6.11 -20.45 -7.88
N TRP A 94 -4.84 -20.55 -7.49
CA TRP A 94 -3.82 -21.27 -8.26
C TRP A 94 -3.80 -22.76 -7.96
N PHE A 95 -3.76 -23.18 -6.69
CA PHE A 95 -3.51 -24.57 -6.32
C PHE A 95 -4.78 -25.41 -6.13
N ILE A 96 -5.90 -24.79 -5.75
CA ILE A 96 -7.08 -25.52 -5.30
C ILE A 96 -8.20 -25.44 -6.33
N MET A 97 -8.72 -24.24 -6.57
CA MET A 97 -9.80 -24.03 -7.53
C MET A 97 -9.94 -22.57 -7.93
N GLU A 98 -10.47 -22.32 -9.13
CA GLU A 98 -10.75 -20.96 -9.59
C GLU A 98 -11.76 -20.27 -8.66
N ILE A 99 -11.36 -19.13 -8.09
CA ILE A 99 -12.23 -18.37 -7.19
C ILE A 99 -13.27 -17.55 -7.98
N PRO A 100 -14.48 -17.34 -7.43
CA PRO A 100 -15.49 -16.49 -8.03
C PRO A 100 -14.99 -15.07 -8.34
N ARG A 101 -15.55 -14.45 -9.39
CA ARG A 101 -15.21 -13.08 -9.80
C ARG A 101 -15.34 -12.06 -8.66
N ALA A 102 -16.29 -12.26 -7.75
CA ALA A 102 -16.46 -11.42 -6.56
C ALA A 102 -15.23 -11.43 -5.64
N LEU A 103 -14.63 -12.61 -5.39
CA LEU A 103 -13.42 -12.73 -4.58
C LEU A 103 -12.18 -12.18 -5.31
N LYS A 104 -12.11 -12.32 -6.64
CA LYS A 104 -11.06 -11.67 -7.46
C LYS A 104 -11.13 -10.14 -7.36
N SER A 105 -12.34 -9.58 -7.41
CA SER A 105 -12.56 -8.15 -7.23
C SER A 105 -12.24 -7.71 -5.80
N PHE A 106 -12.59 -8.50 -4.79
CA PHE A 106 -12.23 -8.21 -3.40
C PHE A 106 -10.71 -8.16 -3.21
N ALA A 107 -9.98 -9.17 -3.69
CA ALA A 107 -8.52 -9.19 -3.64
C ALA A 107 -7.90 -7.97 -4.36
N HIS A 108 -8.49 -7.56 -5.48
CA HIS A 108 -8.08 -6.35 -6.18
C HIS A 108 -8.27 -5.08 -5.33
N ASN A 109 -9.43 -4.92 -4.71
CA ASN A 109 -9.73 -3.74 -3.88
C ASN A 109 -8.83 -3.70 -2.64
N VAL A 110 -8.56 -4.85 -2.01
CA VAL A 110 -7.59 -4.94 -0.91
C VAL A 110 -6.22 -4.48 -1.41
N GLN A 111 -5.75 -4.99 -2.54
CA GLN A 111 -4.47 -4.59 -3.12
C GLN A 111 -4.42 -3.09 -3.40
N GLU A 112 -5.48 -2.51 -3.96
CA GLU A 112 -5.58 -1.08 -4.27
C GLU A 112 -5.51 -0.22 -3.01
N ILE A 113 -6.20 -0.61 -1.94
CA ILE A 113 -6.13 0.06 -0.63
C ILE A 113 -4.70 0.02 -0.08
N LEU A 114 -3.99 -1.11 -0.22
CA LEU A 114 -2.61 -1.25 0.27
C LEU A 114 -1.61 -0.37 -0.48
N ILE A 115 -1.77 -0.23 -1.80
CA ILE A 115 -0.86 0.60 -2.59
C ILE A 115 -1.22 2.09 -2.59
N SER A 116 -2.44 2.41 -2.13
CA SER A 116 -2.96 3.76 -2.12
C SER A 116 -2.19 4.67 -1.15
N PRO A 117 -1.93 5.94 -1.53
CA PRO A 117 -1.31 6.91 -0.61
C PRO A 117 -2.23 7.31 0.55
N VAL A 118 -3.51 6.91 0.54
CA VAL A 118 -4.52 7.33 1.52
C VAL A 118 -4.11 7.01 2.96
N LEU A 119 -3.68 5.77 3.24
CA LEU A 119 -3.25 5.40 4.60
C LEU A 119 -2.08 6.26 5.06
N TYR A 120 -1.11 6.48 4.18
CA TYR A 120 0.07 7.28 4.47
C TYR A 120 -0.30 8.73 4.80
N VAL A 121 -1.16 9.35 3.99
CA VAL A 121 -1.68 10.70 4.21
C VAL A 121 -2.49 10.79 5.51
N ALA A 122 -3.38 9.82 5.75
CA ALA A 122 -4.23 9.77 6.94
C ALA A 122 -3.39 9.76 8.23
N MET A 123 -2.32 8.95 8.26
CA MET A 123 -1.39 8.95 9.41
C MET A 123 -0.69 10.30 9.58
N GLY A 124 -0.29 10.96 8.49
CA GLY A 124 0.31 12.30 8.54
C GLY A 124 -0.65 13.37 9.10
N LEU A 125 -1.92 13.33 8.69
CA LEU A 125 -2.96 14.23 9.18
C LEU A 125 -3.30 13.97 10.65
N LEU A 126 -3.46 12.70 11.03
CA LEU A 126 -3.73 12.29 12.41
C LEU A 126 -2.58 12.70 13.33
N ASN A 127 -1.33 12.47 12.91
CA ASN A 127 -0.15 12.91 13.66
C ASN A 127 -0.14 14.43 13.88
N LYS A 128 -0.54 15.21 12.87
CA LYS A 128 -0.67 16.67 13.00
C LYS A 128 -1.77 17.05 14.00
N SER A 129 -2.90 16.34 14.00
CA SER A 129 -4.02 16.63 14.91
C SER A 129 -3.67 16.31 16.36
N LEU A 130 -3.15 15.11 16.63
CA LEU A 130 -2.77 14.67 17.98
C LEU A 130 -1.71 15.59 18.61
N ASN A 131 -0.73 16.04 17.81
CA ASN A 131 0.29 16.97 18.29
C ASN A 131 -0.21 18.40 18.46
N LYS A 132 -1.32 18.79 17.81
CA LYS A 132 -1.93 20.11 18.00
C LYS A 132 -2.59 20.18 19.38
N GLU A 133 -3.33 19.14 19.76
CA GLU A 133 -4.03 19.06 21.05
C GLU A 133 -3.06 18.97 22.24
N ALA A 134 -1.92 18.29 22.07
CA ALA A 134 -0.92 18.17 23.13
C ALA A 134 -0.15 19.48 23.46
N ASN A 135 -0.27 20.53 22.65
CA ASN A 135 0.42 21.83 22.83
C ASN A 135 -0.53 23.00 23.15
N THR A 136 -1.81 22.72 23.36
CA THR A 136 -2.84 23.66 23.84
C THR A 136 -3.20 23.34 25.27
#